data_AF-A0A523K4U1-F1
#
_entry.id   AF-A0A523K4U1-F1
#
_cell.length_a   1.000
_cell.length_b   1.000
_cell.length_c   1.000
_cell.angle_alpha   90.00
_cell.angle_beta   90.00
_cell.angle_gamma   90.00
#
_symmetry.space_group_name_H-M   'P 1'
#
loop_
_entity.id
_entity.type
_entity.pdbx_description
1 polymer ?
#
loop_
_entity_poly.entity_id
_entity_poly.type
_entity_poly.pdbx_seq_one_letter_code
_entity_poly.pdbx_strand_id
1 'polypeptide(L)'
;MTRERGYRALCGVLGGLLIVTGFAMFGGFFGYHVPGSDSPIPTGPVGHYMMGFAGAALVAWGGCLIGVVRRPRWGRSVGTASAVGLFMAGLMRIVAWIVGDYHVMAGEALRIEAVLFLSAALALIWLRPALPDDIIEPDDVGQAPAP
;
A
#
# COMPACT_ATOMS: atom_id res chain seq x y z
N MET A 1 13.23 -18.71 6.95
CA MET A 1 11.84 -18.26 7.19
C MET A 1 10.95 -18.84 6.11
N THR A 2 9.76 -19.36 6.43
CA THR A 2 8.81 -19.83 5.39
C THR A 2 8.21 -18.62 4.65
N ARG A 3 8.01 -18.73 3.33
CA ARG A 3 7.48 -17.65 2.46
C ARG A 3 6.20 -17.01 3.02
N GLU A 4 5.33 -17.84 3.61
CA GLU A 4 4.11 -17.39 4.27
C GLU A 4 4.37 -16.51 5.52
N ARG A 5 5.36 -16.86 6.36
CA ARG A 5 5.75 -16.02 7.51
C ARG A 5 6.32 -14.68 7.06
N GLY A 6 7.12 -14.68 5.98
CA GLY A 6 7.64 -13.47 5.37
C GLY A 6 6.53 -12.56 4.85
N TYR A 7 5.55 -13.12 4.14
CA TYR A 7 4.38 -12.38 3.65
C TYR A 7 3.55 -11.77 4.78
N ARG A 8 3.28 -12.55 5.85
CA ARG A 8 2.56 -12.06 7.03
C ARG A 8 3.30 -10.91 7.71
N ALA A 9 4.62 -11.04 7.89
CA ALA A 9 5.44 -9.98 8.46
C ALA A 9 5.41 -8.71 7.60
N LEU A 10 5.57 -8.85 6.27
CA LEU A 10 5.51 -7.74 5.33
C LEU A 10 4.15 -7.02 5.38
N CYS A 11 3.03 -7.76 5.32
CA CYS A 11 1.70 -7.18 5.43
C CYS A 11 1.47 -6.50 6.78
N GLY A 12 1.97 -7.08 7.88
CA GLY A 12 1.88 -6.49 9.21
C GLY A 12 2.65 -5.18 9.33
N VAL A 13 3.89 -5.15 8.85
CA VAL A 13 4.74 -3.95 8.86
C VAL A 13 4.13 -2.87 7.97
N LEU A 14 3.79 -3.19 6.71
CA LEU A 14 3.17 -2.23 5.80
C LEU A 14 1.85 -1.71 6.37
N GLY A 15 0.97 -2.60 6.84
CA GLY A 15 -0.31 -2.20 7.43
C GLY A 15 -0.15 -1.28 8.64
N GLY A 16 0.80 -1.59 9.52
CA GLY A 16 1.14 -0.72 10.66
C GLY A 16 1.67 0.65 10.22
N LEU A 17 2.59 0.68 9.27
CA LEU A 17 3.13 1.94 8.72
C LEU A 17 2.03 2.80 8.08
N LEU A 18 1.12 2.20 7.29
CA LEU A 18 0.00 2.93 6.69
C LEU A 18 -0.92 3.53 7.75
N ILE A 19 -1.23 2.80 8.82
CA ILE A 19 -2.07 3.30 9.92
C ILE A 19 -1.41 4.48 10.63
N VAL A 20 -0.12 4.34 11.01
CA VAL A 20 0.62 5.41 11.69
C VAL A 20 0.70 6.65 10.81
N THR A 21 1.01 6.47 9.52
CA THR A 21 1.06 7.56 8.54
C THR A 21 -0.30 8.22 8.36
N GLY A 22 -1.37 7.43 8.28
CA GLY A 22 -2.73 7.93 8.13
C GLY A 22 -3.19 8.76 9.34
N PHE A 23 -2.86 8.32 10.56
CA PHE A 23 -3.12 9.12 11.77
C PHE A 23 -2.29 10.40 11.82
N ALA A 24 -1.03 10.36 11.38
CA ALA A 24 -0.21 11.57 11.29
C ALA A 24 -0.82 12.59 10.31
N MET A 25 -1.34 12.14 9.16
CA MET A 25 -2.06 12.98 8.19
C MET A 25 -3.35 13.56 8.78
N PHE A 26 -4.12 12.79 9.53
CA PHE A 26 -5.26 13.32 10.29
C PHE A 26 -4.84 14.40 11.28
N GLY A 27 -3.74 14.18 12.01
CA GLY A 27 -3.17 15.16 12.92
C GLY A 27 -2.85 16.48 12.21
N GLY A 28 -2.26 16.42 11.00
CA GLY A 28 -2.01 17.60 10.16
C GLY A 28 -3.29 18.32 9.74
N PHE A 29 -4.32 17.58 9.31
CA PHE A 29 -5.61 18.15 8.94
C PHE A 29 -6.30 18.87 10.12
N PHE A 30 -6.37 18.23 11.29
CA PHE A 30 -6.97 18.85 12.47
C PHE A 30 -6.12 20.00 13.01
N GLY A 31 -4.79 19.85 12.98
CA GLY A 31 -3.85 20.89 13.36
C GLY A 31 -4.12 22.19 12.61
N TYR A 32 -4.29 22.13 11.29
CA TYR A 32 -4.62 23.29 10.46
C TYR A 32 -5.94 23.99 10.83
N HIS A 33 -6.93 23.26 11.37
CA HIS A 33 -8.21 23.83 11.76
C HIS A 33 -8.20 24.40 13.20
N VAL A 34 -7.09 24.26 13.94
CA VAL A 34 -6.94 24.88 15.25
C VAL A 34 -6.76 26.39 15.08
N PRO A 35 -7.59 27.22 15.75
CA PRO A 35 -7.44 28.68 15.70
C PRO A 35 -6.04 29.12 16.14
N GLY A 36 -5.38 29.96 15.33
CA GLY A 36 -4.05 30.50 15.63
C GLY A 36 -2.88 29.54 15.38
N SER A 37 -3.10 28.43 14.68
CA SER A 37 -2.02 27.54 14.25
C SER A 37 -1.42 27.98 12.91
N ASP A 38 -0.09 28.01 12.84
CA ASP A 38 0.63 28.09 11.56
C ASP A 38 0.86 26.66 11.06
N SER A 39 0.32 26.33 9.89
CA SER A 39 0.56 24.99 9.33
C SER A 39 2.01 24.86 8.86
N PRO A 40 2.74 23.84 9.34
CA PRO A 40 4.10 23.58 8.88
C PRO A 40 4.14 23.08 7.42
N ILE A 41 3.00 22.67 6.87
CA ILE A 41 2.90 22.16 5.51
C ILE A 41 2.33 23.27 4.63
N PRO A 42 3.09 23.78 3.64
CA PRO A 42 2.68 24.90 2.79
C PRO A 42 1.67 24.44 1.73
N THR A 43 0.51 23.94 2.17
CA THR A 43 -0.60 23.54 1.33
C THR A 43 -1.82 24.41 1.63
N GLY A 44 -2.62 24.72 0.60
CA GLY A 44 -3.87 25.47 0.80
C GLY A 44 -4.94 24.66 1.55
N PRO A 45 -6.13 25.24 1.80
CA PRO A 45 -7.24 24.56 2.48
C PRO A 45 -7.62 23.23 1.82
N VAL A 46 -7.65 23.19 0.48
CA VAL A 46 -7.93 21.97 -0.29
C VAL A 46 -6.87 20.90 -0.07
N GLY A 47 -5.60 21.28 0.05
CA GLY A 47 -4.51 20.34 0.30
C GLY A 47 -4.61 19.67 1.66
N HIS A 48 -4.97 20.44 2.70
CA HIS A 48 -5.23 19.90 4.03
C HIS A 48 -6.43 18.93 4.04
N TYR A 49 -7.53 19.28 3.35
CA TYR A 49 -8.66 18.36 3.21
C TYR A 49 -8.24 17.03 2.53
N MET A 50 -7.48 17.11 1.45
CA MET A 50 -6.96 15.91 0.75
C MET A 50 -6.02 15.10 1.64
N MET A 51 -5.25 15.74 2.52
CA MET A 51 -4.43 15.06 3.52
C MET A 51 -5.30 14.27 4.52
N GLY A 52 -6.38 14.86 5.03
CA GLY A 52 -7.33 14.15 5.89
C GLY A 52 -7.99 12.97 5.18
N PHE A 53 -8.43 13.16 3.93
CA PHE A 53 -9.01 12.10 3.11
C PHE A 53 -8.02 10.97 2.83
N ALA A 54 -6.80 11.29 2.42
CA ALA A 54 -5.73 10.33 2.23
C ALA A 54 -5.42 9.57 3.53
N GLY A 55 -5.39 10.28 4.67
CA GLY A 55 -5.20 9.69 5.98
C GLY A 55 -6.27 8.64 6.31
N ALA A 56 -7.53 8.94 6.07
CA ALA A 56 -8.65 8.00 6.24
C ALA A 56 -8.47 6.74 5.38
N ALA A 57 -8.13 6.94 4.10
CA ALA A 57 -7.90 5.84 3.17
C ALA A 57 -6.72 4.96 3.60
N LEU A 58 -5.62 5.56 4.08
CA LEU A 58 -4.44 4.83 4.56
C LEU A 58 -4.74 4.01 5.82
N VAL A 59 -5.49 4.56 6.79
CA VAL A 59 -5.90 3.82 8.00
C VAL A 59 -6.78 2.63 7.62
N ALA A 60 -7.78 2.84 6.76
CA ALA A 60 -8.66 1.78 6.31
C ALA A 60 -7.88 0.67 5.58
N TRP A 61 -7.00 1.05 4.65
CA TRP A 61 -6.20 0.09 3.87
C TRP A 61 -5.17 -0.64 4.72
N GLY A 62 -4.55 0.04 5.68
CA GLY A 62 -3.66 -0.58 6.65
C GLY A 62 -4.37 -1.61 7.51
N GLY A 63 -5.63 -1.34 7.90
CA GLY A 63 -6.51 -2.32 8.56
C GLY A 63 -6.75 -3.57 7.69
N CYS A 64 -6.98 -3.39 6.39
CA CYS A 64 -7.08 -4.52 5.45
C CYS A 64 -5.79 -5.36 5.45
N LEU A 65 -4.61 -4.73 5.36
CA LEU A 65 -3.32 -5.44 5.39
C LEU A 65 -3.05 -6.16 6.72
N ILE A 66 -3.43 -5.58 7.85
CA ILE A 66 -3.37 -6.27 9.15
C ILE A 66 -4.32 -7.47 9.18
N GLY A 67 -5.50 -7.36 8.58
CA GLY A 67 -6.44 -8.48 8.42
C GLY A 67 -5.82 -9.66 7.65
N VAL A 68 -5.04 -9.38 6.61
CA VAL A 68 -4.31 -10.38 5.82
C VAL A 68 -3.31 -11.17 6.68
N VAL A 69 -2.72 -10.58 7.73
CA VAL A 69 -1.78 -11.28 8.63
C VAL A 69 -2.40 -12.52 9.28
N ARG A 70 -3.70 -12.45 9.64
CA ARG A 70 -4.43 -13.56 10.27
C ARG A 70 -4.78 -14.65 9.27
N ARG A 71 -5.15 -14.27 8.04
CA ARG A 71 -5.61 -15.17 6.97
C ARG A 71 -4.98 -14.79 5.63
N PRO A 72 -3.68 -15.06 5.40
CA PRO A 72 -2.95 -14.54 4.24
C PRO A 72 -3.46 -15.11 2.91
N ARG A 73 -4.05 -16.30 2.93
CA ARG A 73 -4.55 -17.00 1.74
C ARG A 73 -5.83 -16.38 1.19
N TRP A 74 -6.72 -15.91 2.06
CA TRP A 74 -7.98 -15.25 1.71
C TRP A 74 -7.79 -13.78 1.33
N GLY A 75 -6.65 -13.19 1.71
CA GLY A 75 -6.31 -11.78 1.46
C GLY A 75 -5.48 -11.52 0.20
N ARG A 76 -5.47 -12.44 -0.79
CA ARG A 76 -4.60 -12.31 -1.98
C ARG A 76 -4.92 -11.10 -2.84
N SER A 77 -6.19 -10.72 -2.96
CA SER A 77 -6.62 -9.52 -3.69
C SER A 77 -6.05 -8.25 -3.08
N VAL A 78 -6.07 -8.16 -1.74
CA VAL A 78 -5.48 -7.03 -0.98
C VAL A 78 -3.99 -6.92 -1.22
N GLY A 79 -3.27 -8.05 -1.24
CA GLY A 79 -1.84 -8.09 -1.57
C GLY A 79 -1.54 -7.58 -2.97
N THR A 80 -2.27 -8.06 -3.97
CA THR A 80 -2.12 -7.60 -5.37
C THR A 80 -2.45 -6.13 -5.52
N ALA A 81 -3.56 -5.67 -4.95
CA ALA A 81 -3.98 -4.26 -5.00
C ALA A 81 -2.95 -3.36 -4.30
N SER A 82 -2.37 -3.81 -3.19
CA SER A 82 -1.30 -3.08 -2.50
C SER A 82 -0.03 -3.02 -3.34
N ALA A 83 0.35 -4.11 -4.03
CA ALA A 83 1.49 -4.10 -4.94
C ALA A 83 1.30 -3.11 -6.09
N VAL A 84 0.10 -3.06 -6.69
CA VAL A 84 -0.23 -2.07 -7.74
C VAL A 84 -0.19 -0.65 -7.19
N GLY A 85 -0.80 -0.40 -6.02
CA GLY A 85 -0.79 0.91 -5.39
C GLY A 85 0.62 1.41 -5.08
N LEU A 86 1.47 0.55 -4.53
CA LEU A 86 2.88 0.87 -4.26
C LEU A 86 3.68 1.09 -5.54
N PHE A 87 3.44 0.30 -6.59
CA PHE A 87 4.05 0.51 -7.90
C PHE A 87 3.68 1.89 -8.46
N MET A 88 2.38 2.23 -8.47
CA MET A 88 1.92 3.54 -8.93
C MET A 88 2.47 4.68 -8.08
N ALA A 89 2.56 4.50 -6.76
CA ALA A 89 3.14 5.48 -5.85
C ALA A 89 4.63 5.73 -6.15
N GLY A 90 5.40 4.68 -6.44
CA GLY A 90 6.80 4.78 -6.83
C GLY A 90 6.98 5.40 -8.22
N LEU A 91 6.16 4.99 -9.19
CA LEU A 91 6.18 5.55 -10.55
C LEU A 91 5.89 7.06 -10.53
N MET A 92 4.85 7.49 -9.80
CA MET A 92 4.51 8.91 -9.64
C MET A 92 5.70 9.72 -9.12
N ARG A 93 6.49 9.17 -8.18
CA ARG A 93 7.65 9.86 -7.59
C ARG A 93 8.82 9.99 -8.56
N ILE A 94 9.07 8.95 -9.35
CA ILE A 94 10.06 9.00 -10.42
C ILE A 94 9.65 10.05 -11.46
N VAL A 95 8.39 10.03 -11.90
CA VAL A 95 7.87 11.02 -12.85
C VAL A 95 7.95 12.43 -12.27
N ALA A 96 7.54 12.63 -11.00
CA ALA A 96 7.62 13.93 -10.34
C ALA A 96 9.06 14.45 -10.22
N TRP A 97 10.01 13.56 -9.95
CA TRP A 97 11.43 13.90 -9.92
C TRP A 97 11.98 14.28 -11.30
N ILE A 98 11.58 13.58 -12.37
CA ILE A 98 12.02 13.87 -13.75
C ILE A 98 11.39 15.15 -14.30
N VAL A 99 10.09 15.36 -14.06
CA VAL A 99 9.27 16.35 -14.78
C VAL A 99 9.30 17.74 -14.14
N GLY A 100 9.81 17.92 -12.91
CA GLY A 100 9.68 19.20 -12.22
C GLY A 100 10.87 19.70 -11.41
N ASP A 101 10.73 20.93 -10.92
CA ASP A 101 11.56 21.56 -9.88
C ASP A 101 11.53 20.79 -8.54
N TYR A 102 10.75 19.71 -8.44
CA TYR A 102 10.74 18.83 -7.29
C TYR A 102 12.10 18.18 -7.00
N HIS A 103 12.96 18.01 -8.01
CA HIS A 103 14.33 17.58 -7.76
C HIS A 103 15.15 18.65 -6.98
N VAL A 104 14.84 19.94 -7.17
CA VAL A 104 15.46 21.05 -6.42
C VAL A 104 14.90 21.12 -4.99
N MET A 105 13.59 20.91 -4.84
CA MET A 105 12.90 21.02 -3.55
C MET A 105 13.09 19.82 -2.63
N ALA A 106 12.99 18.60 -3.17
CA ALA A 106 13.01 17.34 -2.43
C ALA A 106 14.32 16.56 -2.60
N GLY A 107 15.23 17.01 -3.48
CA GLY A 107 16.50 16.34 -3.73
C GLY A 107 16.34 14.87 -4.11
N GLU A 108 17.12 14.01 -3.45
CA GLU A 108 17.10 12.56 -3.65
C GLU A 108 15.97 11.84 -2.90
N ALA A 109 15.20 12.54 -2.05
CA ALA A 109 14.18 11.91 -1.22
C ALA A 109 13.11 11.17 -2.07
N LEU A 110 12.66 11.78 -3.16
CA LEU A 110 11.68 11.17 -4.08
C LEU A 110 12.20 9.88 -4.71
N ARG A 111 13.50 9.80 -5.02
CA ARG A 111 14.12 8.59 -5.57
C ARG A 111 14.21 7.50 -4.53
N ILE A 112 14.61 7.83 -3.30
CA ILE A 112 14.65 6.90 -2.19
C ILE A 112 13.25 6.35 -1.90
N GLU A 113 12.24 7.22 -1.80
CA GLU A 113 10.85 6.80 -1.63
C GLU A 113 10.37 5.89 -2.76
N ALA A 114 10.70 6.21 -4.02
CA ALA A 114 10.35 5.37 -5.15
C ALA A 114 10.97 3.96 -5.04
N VAL A 115 12.25 3.87 -4.67
CA VAL A 115 12.93 2.57 -4.44
C VAL A 115 12.25 1.79 -3.33
N LEU A 116 11.87 2.44 -2.23
CA LEU A 116 11.15 1.80 -1.12
C LEU A 116 9.79 1.24 -1.57
N PHE A 117 9.00 2.02 -2.31
CA PHE A 117 7.70 1.56 -2.77
C PHE A 117 7.80 0.45 -3.82
N LEU A 118 8.72 0.57 -4.78
CA LEU A 118 8.93 -0.45 -5.81
C LEU A 118 9.47 -1.76 -5.23
N SER A 119 10.40 -1.68 -4.27
CA SER A 119 10.92 -2.87 -3.59
C SER A 119 9.85 -3.54 -2.73
N ALA A 120 9.02 -2.78 -2.02
CA ALA A 120 7.88 -3.32 -1.27
C ALA A 120 6.84 -3.98 -2.20
N ALA A 121 6.53 -3.37 -3.35
CA ALA A 121 5.65 -3.95 -4.36
C ALA A 121 6.20 -5.29 -4.87
N LEU A 122 7.49 -5.33 -5.22
CA LEU A 122 8.16 -6.55 -5.65
C LEU A 122 8.15 -7.63 -4.54
N ALA A 123 8.40 -7.24 -3.29
CA ALA A 123 8.36 -8.15 -2.16
C ALA A 123 6.97 -8.77 -1.95
N LEU A 124 5.89 -7.99 -2.12
CA LEU A 124 4.51 -8.51 -2.06
C LEU A 124 4.23 -9.53 -3.17
N ILE A 125 4.68 -9.26 -4.39
CA ILE A 125 4.54 -10.18 -5.52
C ILE A 125 5.34 -11.46 -5.27
N TRP A 126 6.58 -11.30 -4.81
CA TRP A 126 7.50 -12.42 -4.62
C TRP A 126 7.12 -13.29 -3.43
N LEU A 127 6.60 -12.73 -2.33
CA LEU A 127 6.19 -13.50 -1.15
C LEU A 127 4.74 -14.01 -1.21
N ARG A 128 4.00 -13.71 -2.29
CA ARG A 128 2.59 -14.11 -2.46
C ARG A 128 2.39 -15.62 -2.22
N PRO A 129 1.39 -16.02 -1.40
CA PRO A 129 1.06 -17.44 -1.20
C PRO A 129 0.54 -18.11 -2.49
N ALA A 130 0.88 -19.39 -2.71
CA ALA A 130 0.36 -20.21 -3.80
C ALA A 130 -1.15 -20.48 -3.65
N LEU A 131 -1.84 -20.87 -4.74
CA LEU A 131 -3.24 -21.31 -4.69
C LEU A 131 -3.33 -22.67 -3.96
N PRO A 132 -4.40 -22.94 -3.19
CA PRO A 132 -4.69 -24.29 -2.71
C PRO A 132 -5.02 -25.22 -3.90
N ASP A 133 -4.56 -26.47 -3.85
CA ASP A 133 -4.81 -27.49 -4.89
C ASP A 133 -6.29 -27.87 -5.01
N ASP A 134 -7.07 -27.61 -3.96
CA ASP A 134 -8.52 -27.83 -3.82
C ASP A 134 -9.40 -26.88 -4.66
N ILE A 135 -8.83 -25.88 -5.34
CA ILE A 135 -9.55 -25.05 -6.34
C ILE A 135 -9.33 -25.57 -7.77
N ILE A 136 -8.40 -26.51 -7.96
CA ILE A 136 -8.25 -27.24 -9.22
C ILE A 136 -9.19 -28.45 -9.13
N GLU A 137 -10.48 -28.22 -9.36
CA GLU A 137 -11.44 -29.32 -9.49
C GLU A 137 -10.97 -30.23 -10.65
N PRO A 138 -10.76 -31.54 -10.42
CA PRO A 138 -10.40 -32.48 -11.48
C PRO A 138 -11.58 -32.87 -12.39
N ASP A 139 -12.67 -32.10 -12.41
CA ASP A 139 -13.95 -32.52 -12.99
C ASP A 139 -14.09 -32.29 -14.51
N ASP A 140 -13.07 -31.74 -15.19
CA ASP A 140 -13.09 -31.55 -16.65
C ASP A 140 -12.23 -32.54 -17.44
N VAL A 141 -11.72 -33.60 -16.79
CA VAL A 141 -10.99 -34.69 -17.48
C VAL A 141 -11.85 -35.96 -17.50
N GLY A 142 -12.85 -35.98 -18.39
CA GLY A 142 -13.20 -37.22 -19.09
C GLY A 142 -14.30 -38.08 -18.48
N GLN A 143 -15.49 -37.54 -18.22
CA GLN A 143 -16.70 -38.35 -18.26
C GLN A 143 -17.14 -38.52 -19.73
N ALA A 144 -16.50 -39.46 -20.43
CA ALA A 144 -17.02 -39.94 -21.70
C ALA A 144 -18.41 -40.57 -21.46
N PRO A 145 -19.42 -40.30 -22.31
CA PRO A 145 -20.72 -40.94 -22.18
C PRO A 145 -20.54 -42.46 -22.31
N ALA A 146 -21.04 -43.20 -21.30
CA ALA A 146 -21.08 -44.66 -21.33
C ALA A 146 -21.94 -45.14 -22.53
N PRO A 147 -21.56 -46.28 -23.16
CA PRO A 147 -22.21 -46.79 -24.37
C PRO A 147 -23.66 -47.21 -24.16
#